data_AF-A0A9D7GMC2-F1
#
_entry.id   AF-A0A9D7GMC2-F1
#
_cell.length_a   1.000
_cell.length_b   1.000
_cell.length_c   1.000
_cell.angle_alpha   90.00
_cell.angle_beta   90.00
_cell.angle_gamma   90.00
#
_symmetry.space_group_name_H-M   'P 1'
#
loop_
_entity.id
_entity.type
_entity.pdbx_description
1 polymer ?
#
loop_
_entity_poly.entity_id
_entity_poly.type
_entity_poly.pdbx_seq_one_letter_code
_entity_poly.pdbx_strand_id
1 'polypeptide(L)'
;MKESIFSNENEEFLNLEQTEQLRMENEVLRLKIQAQFGGMHGGSEELPPEIENQFLKQVLAFEESYTTKTKKVKISEMLGHPVFRKSEELNDAEFESESERLAALLKSKSISIDFIRERDDRFQYKFITEEFFEYETDLLISLPGMMHCFCYEEFHPDHEMDIENRTKEFMNAWFERQTEFANYYLSDAFIQPDGKVLSLEELKVKLRDFFDSWSSFEKCEFRILEIKFQLQNDREPYGLGHAEGMVRYDAILESGKRKTFEGPFKLYLSLQYEWWNIFYFVMEGFNE
;
A
#
# COMPACT_ATOMS: atom_id res chain seq x y z
N MET A 1 24.38 56.51 -16.28
CA MET A 1 24.59 55.06 -16.12
C MET A 1 24.91 54.74 -14.64
N LYS A 2 24.04 55.15 -13.72
CA LYS A 2 24.15 54.87 -12.27
C LYS A 2 22.80 54.59 -11.58
N GLU A 3 21.68 54.77 -12.27
CA GLU A 3 20.33 54.50 -11.71
C GLU A 3 19.81 53.08 -12.00
N SER A 4 20.47 52.30 -12.86
CA SER A 4 20.04 50.94 -13.23
C SER A 4 20.62 49.82 -12.36
N ILE A 5 21.55 50.14 -11.45
CA ILE A 5 22.21 49.15 -10.59
C ILE A 5 21.53 49.08 -9.21
N PHE A 6 21.01 50.21 -8.72
CA PHE A 6 20.32 50.30 -7.42
C PHE A 6 18.90 49.70 -7.39
N SER A 7 18.26 49.50 -8.54
CA SER A 7 16.94 48.85 -8.59
C SER A 7 17.03 47.33 -8.48
N ASN A 8 18.08 46.73 -9.04
CA ASN A 8 18.25 45.27 -9.12
C ASN A 8 18.71 44.67 -7.77
N GLU A 9 19.60 45.37 -7.05
CA GLU A 9 20.08 44.94 -5.72
C GLU A 9 18.97 45.00 -4.65
N ASN A 10 18.04 45.94 -4.76
CA ASN A 10 16.89 46.03 -3.85
C ASN A 10 15.85 44.93 -4.09
N GLU A 11 15.61 44.55 -5.35
CA GLU A 11 14.72 43.42 -5.68
C GLU A 11 15.32 42.08 -5.23
N GLU A 12 16.63 41.87 -5.39
CA GLU A 12 17.33 40.70 -4.86
C GLU A 12 17.29 40.63 -3.33
N PHE A 13 17.50 41.74 -2.62
CA PHE A 13 17.41 41.80 -1.16
C PHE A 13 16.00 41.50 -0.64
N LEU A 14 14.97 42.07 -1.27
CA LEU A 14 13.56 41.82 -0.92
C LEU A 14 13.17 40.36 -1.15
N ASN A 15 13.68 39.74 -2.21
CA ASN A 15 13.41 38.34 -2.53
C ASN A 15 14.11 37.38 -1.54
N LEU A 16 15.34 37.69 -1.14
CA LEU A 16 16.06 36.95 -0.10
C LEU A 16 15.34 37.04 1.26
N GLU A 17 14.84 38.21 1.65
CA GLU A 17 14.10 38.40 2.90
C GLU A 17 12.77 37.62 2.91
N GLN A 18 12.04 37.59 1.78
CA GLN A 18 10.82 36.80 1.62
C GLN A 18 11.09 35.28 1.68
N THR A 19 12.18 34.84 1.05
CA THR A 19 12.60 33.44 1.06
C THR A 19 12.96 32.97 2.48
N GLU A 20 13.71 33.78 3.23
CA GLU A 20 14.07 33.50 4.62
C GLU A 20 12.84 33.50 5.54
N GLN A 21 11.88 34.41 5.30
CA GLN A 21 10.61 34.43 6.04
C GLN A 21 9.80 33.14 5.83
N LEU A 22 9.73 32.64 4.60
CA LEU A 22 9.06 31.36 4.30
C LEU A 22 9.76 30.17 4.94
N ARG A 23 11.10 30.15 4.97
CA ARG A 23 11.87 29.11 5.68
C ARG A 23 11.55 29.10 7.17
N MET A 24 11.49 30.26 7.81
CA MET A 24 11.10 30.36 9.23
C MET A 24 9.66 29.91 9.46
N GLU A 25 8.72 30.27 8.57
CA GLU A 25 7.33 29.81 8.67
C GLU A 25 7.23 28.28 8.53
N ASN A 26 8.00 27.68 7.62
CA ASN A 26 8.04 26.23 7.43
C ASN A 26 8.55 25.52 8.69
N GLU A 27 9.61 26.01 9.32
CA GLU A 27 10.11 25.46 10.60
C GLU A 27 9.07 25.52 11.70
N VAL A 28 8.34 26.65 11.82
CA VAL A 28 7.26 26.79 12.81
C VAL A 28 6.12 25.80 12.54
N LEU A 29 5.73 25.62 11.28
CA LEU A 29 4.69 24.67 10.89
C LEU A 29 5.12 23.21 11.18
N ARG A 30 6.36 22.83 10.84
CA ARG A 30 6.92 21.51 11.16
C ARG A 30 6.87 21.22 12.65
N LEU A 31 7.37 22.16 13.48
CA LEU A 31 7.35 22.02 14.94
C LEU A 31 5.94 21.93 15.48
N LYS A 32 4.99 22.71 14.94
CA LYS A 32 3.58 22.64 15.34
C LYS A 32 2.98 21.27 15.03
N ILE A 33 3.21 20.75 13.82
CA ILE A 33 2.69 19.43 13.41
C ILE A 33 3.29 18.32 14.27
N GLN A 34 4.61 18.34 14.48
CA GLN A 34 5.30 17.37 15.31
C GLN A 34 4.82 17.40 16.77
N ALA A 35 4.67 18.59 17.36
CA ALA A 35 4.29 18.74 18.75
C ALA A 35 2.81 18.38 19.01
N GLN A 36 1.91 18.67 18.06
CA GLN A 36 0.47 18.45 18.25
C GLN A 36 0.00 17.06 17.81
N PHE A 37 0.60 16.49 16.76
CA PHE A 37 0.12 15.25 16.13
C PHE A 37 1.16 14.13 16.11
N GLY A 38 2.40 14.39 16.53
CA GLY A 38 3.48 13.39 16.56
C GLY A 38 4.06 13.04 15.19
N GLY A 39 3.67 13.75 14.12
CA GLY A 39 4.11 13.47 12.76
C GLY A 39 5.63 13.61 12.59
N MET A 40 6.29 12.53 12.17
CA MET A 40 7.69 12.56 11.74
C MET A 40 7.77 12.94 10.26
N HIS A 41 8.42 14.07 9.96
CA HIS A 41 8.75 14.43 8.59
C HIS A 41 10.14 13.88 8.23
N GLY A 42 10.22 13.03 7.22
CA GLY A 42 11.45 12.85 6.46
C GLY A 42 11.59 14.05 5.55
N GLY A 43 12.39 15.04 5.93
CA GLY A 43 12.62 16.21 5.09
C GLY A 43 13.27 15.80 3.77
N SER A 44 12.61 16.08 2.65
CA SER A 44 13.31 16.14 1.37
C SER A 44 14.13 17.43 1.36
N GLU A 45 15.46 17.35 1.37
CA GLU A 45 16.35 18.51 1.43
C GLU A 45 16.32 19.42 0.17
N GLU A 46 15.35 19.26 -0.74
CA GLU A 46 15.35 19.88 -2.08
C GLU A 46 14.05 20.61 -2.50
N LEU A 47 13.05 20.81 -1.63
CA LEU A 47 11.83 21.53 -2.03
C LEU A 47 12.01 23.07 -1.94
N PRO A 48 11.54 23.84 -2.95
CA PRO A 48 11.45 25.29 -2.84
C PRO A 48 10.59 25.72 -1.63
N PRO A 49 11.00 26.76 -0.87
CA PRO A 49 10.32 27.15 0.38
C PRO A 49 8.82 27.42 0.24
N GLU A 50 8.37 27.95 -0.89
CA GLU A 50 6.96 28.23 -1.19
C GLU A 50 6.13 26.94 -1.31
N ILE A 51 6.68 25.94 -2.00
CA ILE A 51 6.01 24.65 -2.24
C ILE A 51 5.93 23.87 -0.92
N GLU A 52 7.02 23.88 -0.17
CA GLU A 52 7.02 23.29 1.16
C GLU A 52 6.00 23.99 2.09
N ASN A 53 5.93 25.31 2.06
CA ASN A 53 4.99 26.06 2.89
C ASN A 53 3.53 25.68 2.58
N GLN A 54 3.19 25.57 1.29
CA GLN A 54 1.87 25.12 0.85
C GLN A 54 1.59 23.69 1.32
N PHE A 55 2.56 22.79 1.17
CA PHE A 55 2.44 21.41 1.63
C PHE A 55 2.21 21.33 3.14
N LEU A 56 3.04 21.99 3.95
CA LEU A 56 2.92 21.98 5.42
C LEU A 56 1.60 22.58 5.90
N LYS A 57 1.09 23.62 5.22
CA LYS A 57 -0.25 24.17 5.49
C LYS A 57 -1.35 23.17 5.20
N GLN A 58 -1.23 22.39 4.12
CA GLN A 58 -2.19 21.33 3.79
C GLN A 58 -2.12 20.17 4.80
N VAL A 59 -0.92 19.74 5.19
CA VAL A 59 -0.72 18.70 6.22
C VAL A 59 -1.32 19.15 7.55
N LEU A 60 -1.02 20.38 7.99
CA LEU A 60 -1.57 20.90 9.24
C LEU A 60 -3.11 20.98 9.20
N ALA A 61 -3.68 21.46 8.09
CA ALA A 61 -5.13 21.51 7.92
C ALA A 61 -5.77 20.11 7.93
N PHE A 62 -5.10 19.12 7.34
CA PHE A 62 -5.51 17.73 7.37
C PHE A 62 -5.51 17.18 8.81
N GLU A 63 -4.39 17.28 9.53
CA GLU A 63 -4.23 16.80 10.91
C GLU A 63 -5.23 17.45 11.90
N GLU A 64 -5.40 18.77 11.80
CA GLU A 64 -6.39 19.52 12.60
C GLU A 64 -7.82 19.06 12.31
N SER A 65 -8.14 18.79 11.04
CA SER A 65 -9.46 18.29 10.64
C SER A 65 -9.71 16.83 11.05
N TYR A 66 -8.67 16.00 11.12
CA TYR A 66 -8.73 14.62 11.57
C TYR A 66 -8.97 14.52 13.08
N THR A 67 -8.25 15.34 13.85
CA THR A 67 -8.34 15.33 15.33
C THR A 67 -9.68 15.83 15.87
N THR A 68 -10.39 16.68 15.11
CA THR A 68 -11.61 17.38 15.58
C THR A 68 -12.92 16.75 15.11
N LYS A 69 -12.92 15.79 14.16
CA LYS A 69 -14.12 15.28 13.49
C LYS A 69 -14.22 13.75 13.41
N THR A 70 -13.87 13.05 14.48
CA THR A 70 -13.95 11.57 14.58
C THR A 70 -15.37 11.03 14.80
N LYS A 71 -16.39 11.61 14.14
CA LYS A 71 -17.72 11.00 14.15
C LYS A 71 -17.86 10.18 12.87
N LYS A 72 -17.87 8.85 12.98
CA LYS A 72 -18.22 7.95 11.89
C LYS A 72 -19.54 8.39 11.24
N VAL A 73 -19.54 8.55 9.91
CA VAL A 73 -20.72 8.92 9.10
C VAL A 73 -20.90 7.88 8.01
N LYS A 74 -22.15 7.52 7.72
CA LYS A 74 -22.45 6.62 6.60
C LYS A 74 -22.12 7.26 5.26
N ILE A 75 -21.60 6.48 4.32
CA ILE A 75 -21.34 6.96 2.96
C ILE A 75 -22.62 7.50 2.30
N SER A 76 -23.79 6.89 2.57
CA SER A 76 -25.08 7.40 2.12
C SER A 76 -25.36 8.84 2.58
N GLU A 77 -25.02 9.17 3.84
CA GLU A 77 -25.24 10.51 4.41
C GLU A 77 -24.34 11.54 3.72
N MET A 78 -23.10 11.18 3.44
CA MET A 78 -22.14 12.00 2.69
C MET A 78 -22.63 12.32 1.27
N LEU A 79 -23.26 11.33 0.62
CA LEU A 79 -23.80 11.48 -0.72
C LEU A 79 -25.15 12.23 -0.75
N GLY A 80 -25.74 12.54 0.40
CA GLY A 80 -27.04 13.22 0.50
C GLY A 80 -28.24 12.27 0.40
N HIS A 81 -28.09 11.03 0.89
CA HIS A 81 -29.08 9.95 0.85
C HIS A 81 -29.64 9.68 -0.56
N PRO A 82 -28.78 9.33 -1.52
CA PRO A 82 -29.24 9.02 -2.85
C PRO A 82 -30.12 7.76 -2.82
N VAL A 83 -31.23 7.79 -3.55
CA VAL A 83 -32.11 6.62 -3.72
C VAL A 83 -31.77 5.97 -5.05
N PHE A 84 -31.43 4.68 -5.03
CA PHE A 84 -31.17 3.87 -6.22
C PHE A 84 -32.07 2.63 -6.19
N ARG A 85 -32.50 2.19 -7.38
CA ARG A 85 -33.20 0.91 -7.53
C ARG A 85 -32.20 -0.23 -7.42
N LYS A 86 -32.65 -1.36 -6.88
CA LYS A 86 -31.84 -2.58 -6.80
C LYS A 86 -31.47 -3.08 -8.19
N SER A 87 -30.29 -3.68 -8.32
CA SER A 87 -29.78 -4.17 -9.61
C SER A 87 -30.76 -5.18 -10.26
N GLU A 88 -31.39 -6.02 -9.45
CA GLU A 88 -32.33 -7.07 -9.87
C GLU A 88 -33.65 -6.54 -10.43
N GLU A 89 -34.00 -5.29 -10.11
CA GLU A 89 -35.24 -4.67 -10.57
C GLU A 89 -35.07 -3.95 -11.91
N LEU A 90 -33.84 -3.80 -12.41
CA LEU A 90 -33.50 -2.99 -13.58
C LEU A 90 -33.31 -3.85 -14.84
N ASN A 91 -34.03 -3.52 -15.91
CA ASN A 91 -33.69 -4.03 -17.24
C ASN A 91 -32.41 -3.36 -17.78
N ASP A 92 -31.87 -3.83 -18.91
CA ASP A 92 -30.58 -3.37 -19.42
C ASP A 92 -30.53 -1.86 -19.74
N ALA A 93 -31.59 -1.33 -20.35
CA ALA A 93 -31.66 0.10 -20.68
C ALA A 93 -31.84 0.98 -19.43
N GLU A 94 -32.63 0.52 -18.46
CA GLU A 94 -32.77 1.19 -17.16
C GLU A 94 -31.46 1.14 -16.37
N PHE A 95 -30.75 0.02 -16.43
CA PHE A 95 -29.46 -0.18 -15.77
C PHE A 95 -28.41 0.78 -16.29
N GLU A 96 -28.28 0.93 -17.61
CA GLU A 96 -27.32 1.86 -18.23
C GLU A 96 -27.55 3.29 -17.73
N SER A 97 -28.81 3.75 -17.75
CA SER A 97 -29.16 5.09 -17.25
C SER A 97 -28.91 5.27 -15.74
N GLU A 98 -29.21 4.27 -14.92
CA GLU A 98 -28.96 4.33 -13.47
C GLU A 98 -27.46 4.24 -13.13
N SER A 99 -26.69 3.46 -13.89
CA SER A 99 -25.25 3.34 -13.76
C SER A 99 -24.54 4.65 -14.11
N GLU A 100 -24.94 5.33 -15.20
CA GLU A 100 -24.44 6.66 -15.54
C GLU A 100 -24.74 7.69 -14.43
N ARG A 101 -25.96 7.63 -13.85
CA ARG A 101 -26.34 8.48 -12.72
C ARG A 101 -25.48 8.21 -11.49
N LEU A 102 -25.17 6.95 -11.20
CA LEU A 102 -24.28 6.56 -10.12
C LEU A 102 -22.85 7.08 -10.34
N ALA A 103 -22.29 6.87 -11.53
CA ALA A 103 -20.95 7.34 -11.88
C ALA A 103 -20.83 8.87 -11.78
N ALA A 104 -21.85 9.60 -12.25
CA ALA A 104 -21.91 11.05 -12.13
C ALA A 104 -21.96 11.51 -10.66
N LEU A 105 -22.72 10.81 -9.81
CA LEU A 105 -22.82 11.12 -8.39
C LEU A 105 -21.47 10.92 -7.68
N LEU A 106 -20.82 9.76 -7.85
CA LEU A 106 -19.53 9.47 -7.25
C LEU A 106 -18.46 10.47 -7.69
N LYS A 107 -18.40 10.76 -9.00
CA LYS A 107 -17.48 11.75 -9.56
C LYS A 107 -17.73 13.16 -9.00
N SER A 108 -18.99 13.56 -8.81
CA SER A 108 -19.33 14.87 -8.24
C SER A 108 -18.87 15.03 -6.78
N LYS A 109 -18.61 13.90 -6.11
CA LYS A 109 -18.17 13.81 -4.72
C LYS A 109 -16.69 13.39 -4.61
N SER A 110 -15.96 13.36 -5.73
CA SER A 110 -14.56 12.93 -5.80
C SER A 110 -14.32 11.55 -5.19
N ILE A 111 -15.24 10.60 -5.43
CA ILE A 111 -15.10 9.21 -4.97
C ILE A 111 -14.77 8.33 -6.16
N SER A 112 -13.73 7.51 -6.02
CA SER A 112 -13.38 6.42 -6.92
C SER A 112 -13.49 5.09 -6.17
N ILE A 113 -13.97 4.06 -6.85
CA ILE A 113 -14.05 2.70 -6.30
C ILE A 113 -13.38 1.78 -7.30
N ASP A 114 -12.32 1.13 -6.85
CA ASP A 114 -11.52 0.20 -7.64
C ASP A 114 -11.81 -1.24 -7.25
N PHE A 115 -11.61 -2.16 -8.19
CA PHE A 115 -11.77 -3.60 -8.00
C PHE A 115 -10.50 -4.26 -8.51
N ILE A 116 -9.83 -5.04 -7.67
CA ILE A 116 -8.57 -5.69 -8.08
C ILE A 116 -8.86 -6.80 -9.09
N ARG A 117 -9.95 -7.55 -8.90
CA ARG A 117 -10.43 -8.51 -9.89
C ARG A 117 -11.45 -7.89 -10.83
N GLU A 118 -11.47 -8.37 -12.08
CA GLU A 118 -12.51 -8.01 -13.03
C GLU A 118 -13.90 -8.40 -12.49
N ARG A 119 -14.82 -7.44 -12.55
CA ARG A 119 -16.23 -7.55 -12.13
C ARG A 119 -17.08 -6.89 -13.19
N ASP A 120 -18.21 -7.51 -13.51
CA ASP A 120 -19.17 -6.91 -14.43
C ASP A 120 -19.84 -5.68 -13.81
N ASP A 121 -20.33 -4.78 -14.66
CA ASP A 121 -20.92 -3.51 -14.25
C ASP A 121 -22.12 -3.71 -13.29
N ARG A 122 -22.90 -4.79 -13.47
CA ARG A 122 -24.07 -5.06 -12.60
C ARG A 122 -23.65 -5.47 -11.20
N PHE A 123 -22.56 -6.23 -11.07
CA PHE A 123 -21.93 -6.53 -9.79
C PHE A 123 -21.45 -5.25 -9.11
N GLN A 124 -20.69 -4.41 -9.83
CA GLN A 124 -20.16 -3.17 -9.28
C GLN A 124 -21.30 -2.25 -8.80
N TYR A 125 -22.33 -2.05 -9.62
CA TYR A 125 -23.50 -1.26 -9.27
C TYR A 125 -24.21 -1.81 -8.02
N LYS A 126 -24.40 -3.14 -7.96
CA LYS A 126 -25.04 -3.80 -6.81
C LYS A 126 -24.26 -3.56 -5.53
N PHE A 127 -22.94 -3.78 -5.55
CA PHE A 127 -22.07 -3.50 -4.41
C PHE A 127 -22.21 -2.04 -3.96
N ILE A 128 -22.09 -1.09 -4.90
CA ILE A 128 -22.07 0.33 -4.54
C ILE A 128 -23.41 0.77 -3.92
N THR A 129 -24.52 0.39 -4.54
CA THR A 129 -25.85 0.89 -4.15
C THR A 129 -26.48 0.14 -2.99
N GLU A 130 -26.18 -1.15 -2.83
CA GLU A 130 -26.83 -2.01 -1.84
C GLU A 130 -25.96 -2.29 -0.61
N GLU A 131 -24.64 -2.06 -0.70
CA GLU A 131 -23.70 -2.35 0.38
C GLU A 131 -22.80 -1.15 0.72
N PHE A 132 -22.07 -0.61 -0.25
CA PHE A 132 -21.06 0.42 -0.01
C PHE A 132 -21.63 1.66 0.72
N PHE A 133 -22.83 2.09 0.34
CA PHE A 133 -23.51 3.23 0.96
C PHE A 133 -23.81 3.05 2.46
N GLU A 134 -23.88 1.81 2.94
CA GLU A 134 -24.14 1.51 4.35
C GLU A 134 -22.87 1.50 5.20
N TYR A 135 -21.67 1.50 4.60
CA TYR A 135 -20.43 1.59 5.37
C TYR A 135 -20.27 2.95 6.04
N GLU A 136 -19.70 2.90 7.24
CA GLU A 136 -19.30 4.07 7.99
C GLU A 136 -17.85 4.43 7.67
N THR A 137 -17.59 5.72 7.49
CA THR A 137 -16.23 6.21 7.24
C THR A 137 -15.91 7.38 8.16
N ASP A 138 -14.63 7.45 8.54
CA ASP A 138 -14.04 8.59 9.26
C ASP A 138 -13.61 9.71 8.29
N LEU A 139 -13.81 9.53 6.96
CA LEU A 139 -13.42 10.44 5.87
C LEU A 139 -14.22 11.76 5.82
N LEU A 140 -14.63 12.31 6.96
CA LEU A 140 -15.26 13.64 7.09
C LEU A 140 -14.36 14.82 6.68
N ILE A 141 -13.14 14.54 6.24
CA ILE A 141 -12.17 15.53 5.78
C ILE A 141 -12.28 15.63 4.25
N SER A 142 -13.29 16.38 3.80
CA SER A 142 -13.35 16.84 2.41
C SER A 142 -12.49 18.09 2.28
N LEU A 143 -11.21 17.94 1.91
CA LEU A 143 -10.37 19.07 1.49
C LEU A 143 -10.58 19.32 -0.01
N PRO A 144 -10.71 20.59 -0.46
CA PRO A 144 -10.80 20.90 -1.88
C PRO A 144 -9.63 20.27 -2.67
N GLY A 145 -9.95 19.48 -3.69
CA GLY A 145 -8.95 18.77 -4.51
C GLY A 145 -8.60 17.35 -4.02
N MET A 146 -9.13 16.91 -2.88
CA MET A 146 -8.95 15.54 -2.40
C MET A 146 -9.89 14.58 -3.14
N MET A 147 -9.37 13.41 -3.53
CA MET A 147 -10.13 12.28 -4.05
C MET A 147 -10.10 11.15 -3.03
N HIS A 148 -11.26 10.55 -2.78
CA HIS A 148 -11.40 9.38 -1.92
C HIS A 148 -11.40 8.14 -2.82
N CYS A 149 -10.33 7.35 -2.73
CA CYS A 149 -10.24 6.08 -3.43
C CYS A 149 -10.54 4.96 -2.44
N PHE A 150 -11.46 4.08 -2.82
CA PHE A 150 -11.80 2.88 -2.07
C PHE A 150 -11.53 1.67 -2.96
N CYS A 151 -11.16 0.55 -2.35
CA CYS A 151 -11.03 -0.73 -3.05
C CYS A 151 -12.09 -1.70 -2.53
N TYR A 152 -12.76 -2.42 -3.42
CA TYR A 152 -13.76 -3.43 -3.03
C TYR A 152 -13.19 -4.46 -2.05
N GLU A 153 -11.94 -4.87 -2.24
CA GLU A 153 -11.25 -5.84 -1.39
C GLU A 153 -10.93 -5.31 0.03
N GLU A 154 -11.05 -4.01 0.30
CA GLU A 154 -11.03 -3.48 1.68
C GLU A 154 -12.25 -3.92 2.49
N PHE A 155 -13.36 -4.21 1.80
CA PHE A 155 -14.62 -4.64 2.39
C PHE A 155 -14.85 -6.14 2.25
N HIS A 156 -14.30 -6.73 1.18
CA HIS A 156 -14.38 -8.14 0.86
C HIS A 156 -12.98 -8.70 0.56
N PRO A 157 -12.14 -8.93 1.59
CA PRO A 157 -10.77 -9.37 1.38
C PRO A 157 -10.65 -10.66 0.57
N ASP A 158 -9.78 -10.64 -0.43
CA ASP A 158 -9.46 -11.81 -1.24
C ASP A 158 -8.15 -12.44 -0.76
N HIS A 159 -8.23 -13.20 0.32
CA HIS A 159 -7.04 -13.79 0.95
C HIS A 159 -6.29 -14.75 0.03
N GLU A 160 -6.96 -15.40 -0.92
CA GLU A 160 -6.31 -16.27 -1.88
C GLU A 160 -5.38 -15.44 -2.79
N MET A 161 -5.91 -14.34 -3.33
CA MET A 161 -5.13 -13.40 -4.14
C MET A 161 -4.01 -12.75 -3.36
N ASP A 162 -4.23 -12.36 -2.10
CA ASP A 162 -3.19 -11.76 -1.26
C ASP A 162 -2.03 -12.72 -1.04
N ILE A 163 -2.32 -13.99 -0.71
CA ILE A 163 -1.31 -15.03 -0.55
C ILE A 163 -0.60 -15.30 -1.89
N GLU A 164 -1.32 -15.30 -3.01
CA GLU A 164 -0.75 -15.47 -4.34
C GLU A 164 0.24 -14.35 -4.67
N ASN A 165 -0.18 -13.09 -4.47
CA ASN A 165 0.64 -11.91 -4.71
C ASN A 165 1.87 -11.90 -3.79
N ARG A 166 1.69 -12.19 -2.51
CA ARG A 166 2.78 -12.30 -1.54
C ARG A 166 3.79 -13.38 -1.93
N THR A 167 3.32 -14.49 -2.50
CA THR A 167 4.17 -15.55 -3.04
C THR A 167 4.96 -15.07 -4.26
N LYS A 168 4.32 -14.33 -5.19
CA LYS A 168 4.99 -13.76 -6.37
C LYS A 168 6.05 -12.74 -5.97
N GLU A 169 5.73 -11.84 -5.03
CA GLU A 169 6.67 -10.85 -4.47
C GLU A 169 7.89 -11.54 -3.85
N PHE A 170 7.67 -12.57 -3.03
CA PHE A 170 8.74 -13.38 -2.45
C PHE A 170 9.63 -14.01 -3.53
N MET A 171 9.03 -14.65 -4.54
CA MET A 171 9.78 -15.32 -5.62
C MET A 171 10.60 -14.34 -6.45
N ASN A 172 10.02 -13.18 -6.79
CA ASN A 172 10.75 -12.14 -7.53
C ASN A 172 11.93 -11.62 -6.71
N ALA A 173 11.72 -11.30 -5.42
CA ALA A 173 12.80 -10.85 -4.55
C ALA A 173 13.88 -11.93 -4.36
N TRP A 174 13.48 -13.21 -4.29
CA TRP A 174 14.40 -14.34 -4.25
C TRP A 174 15.29 -14.42 -5.50
N PHE A 175 14.69 -14.31 -6.68
CA PHE A 175 15.42 -14.37 -7.96
C PHE A 175 16.32 -13.15 -8.17
N GLU A 176 15.89 -11.99 -7.70
CA GLU A 176 16.68 -10.75 -7.72
C GLU A 176 17.71 -10.68 -6.58
N ARG A 177 17.67 -11.65 -5.65
CA ARG A 177 18.53 -11.73 -4.46
C ARG A 177 18.47 -10.49 -3.59
N GLN A 178 17.29 -9.87 -3.50
CA GLN A 178 17.06 -8.73 -2.64
C GLN A 178 16.79 -9.23 -1.23
N THR A 179 17.30 -8.53 -0.21
CA THR A 179 16.99 -8.83 1.21
C THR A 179 15.97 -7.87 1.80
N GLU A 180 15.77 -6.70 1.18
CA GLU A 180 14.88 -5.66 1.71
C GLU A 180 13.40 -6.04 1.69
N PHE A 181 13.01 -7.00 0.84
CA PHE A 181 11.66 -7.58 0.85
C PHE A 181 11.30 -8.17 2.21
N ALA A 182 12.31 -8.59 2.99
CA ALA A 182 12.11 -9.17 4.31
C ALA A 182 11.38 -8.21 5.25
N ASN A 183 11.62 -6.90 5.13
CA ASN A 183 11.00 -5.88 5.99
C ASN A 183 9.48 -5.78 5.84
N TYR A 184 8.95 -6.15 4.68
CA TYR A 184 7.55 -5.92 4.33
C TYR A 184 6.71 -7.19 4.38
N TYR A 185 7.36 -8.34 4.22
CA TYR A 185 6.69 -9.58 3.83
C TYR A 185 7.02 -10.76 4.75
N LEU A 186 8.07 -10.67 5.56
CA LEU A 186 8.45 -11.72 6.50
C LEU A 186 8.04 -11.32 7.92
N SER A 187 7.66 -12.33 8.70
CA SER A 187 7.35 -12.18 10.12
C SER A 187 8.60 -11.84 10.94
N ASP A 188 8.42 -11.02 11.98
CA ASP A 188 9.47 -10.70 12.96
C ASP A 188 10.00 -11.94 13.70
N ALA A 189 9.17 -12.99 13.79
CA ALA A 189 9.51 -14.29 14.33
C ALA A 189 9.41 -15.34 13.21
N PHE A 190 10.56 -15.80 12.73
CA PHE A 190 10.66 -16.75 11.62
C PHE A 190 11.09 -18.13 12.13
N ILE A 191 10.29 -19.16 11.84
CA ILE A 191 10.52 -20.52 12.33
C ILE A 191 11.47 -21.25 11.38
N GLN A 192 12.42 -22.01 11.90
CA GLN A 192 13.32 -22.87 11.13
C GLN A 192 12.84 -24.34 11.15
N PRO A 193 13.32 -25.19 10.23
CA PRO A 193 12.93 -26.61 10.20
C PRO A 193 13.24 -27.39 11.49
N ASP A 194 14.26 -26.97 12.24
CA ASP A 194 14.65 -27.55 13.54
C ASP A 194 13.82 -27.01 14.73
N GLY A 195 12.87 -26.11 14.47
CA GLY A 195 12.05 -25.44 15.47
C GLY A 195 12.69 -24.21 16.11
N LYS A 196 13.92 -23.83 15.72
CA LYS A 196 14.53 -22.57 16.17
C LYS A 196 13.76 -21.38 15.59
N VAL A 197 13.59 -20.33 16.38
CA VAL A 197 13.02 -19.06 15.92
C VAL A 197 14.16 -18.07 15.68
N LEU A 198 14.20 -17.49 14.48
CA LEU A 198 15.08 -16.38 14.13
C LEU A 198 14.31 -15.06 14.20
N SER A 199 14.99 -14.01 14.65
CA SER A 199 14.55 -12.64 14.39
C SER A 199 14.68 -12.29 12.92
N LEU A 200 13.96 -11.25 12.49
CA LEU A 200 14.05 -10.72 11.12
C LEU A 200 15.48 -10.36 10.72
N GLU A 201 16.25 -9.74 11.61
CA GLU A 201 17.64 -9.36 11.34
C GLU A 201 18.56 -10.58 11.17
N GLU A 202 18.41 -11.61 12.00
CA GLU A 202 19.15 -12.87 11.83
C GLU A 202 18.79 -13.56 10.51
N LEU A 203 17.51 -13.52 10.11
CA LEU A 203 17.05 -14.09 8.86
C LEU A 203 17.61 -13.34 7.65
N LYS A 204 17.66 -12.00 7.69
CA LYS A 204 18.27 -11.19 6.63
C LYS A 204 19.75 -11.51 6.45
N VAL A 205 20.49 -11.68 7.54
CA VAL A 205 21.90 -12.10 7.49
C VAL A 205 21.99 -13.47 6.82
N LYS A 206 21.17 -14.44 7.22
CA LYS A 206 21.16 -15.78 6.60
C LYS A 206 20.81 -15.73 5.10
N LEU A 207 19.82 -14.93 4.69
CA LEU A 207 19.45 -14.74 3.29
C LEU A 207 20.59 -14.11 2.49
N ARG A 208 21.23 -13.08 3.05
CA ARG A 208 22.38 -12.43 2.42
C ARG A 208 23.54 -13.39 2.24
N ASP A 209 23.93 -14.12 3.29
CA ASP A 209 25.01 -15.10 3.23
C ASP A 209 24.72 -16.18 2.17
N PHE A 210 23.47 -16.63 2.07
CA PHE A 210 23.05 -17.55 1.02
C PHE A 210 23.17 -16.93 -0.38
N PHE A 211 22.64 -15.73 -0.58
CA PHE A 211 22.67 -15.07 -1.89
C PHE A 211 24.09 -14.68 -2.34
N ASP A 212 24.95 -14.27 -1.42
CA ASP A 212 26.35 -13.89 -1.66
C ASP A 212 27.23 -15.10 -2.04
N SER A 213 26.78 -16.32 -1.75
CA SER A 213 27.46 -17.54 -2.21
C SER A 213 27.31 -17.79 -3.72
N TRP A 214 26.47 -17.00 -4.40
CA TRP A 214 26.21 -17.09 -5.84
C TRP A 214 26.45 -15.74 -6.52
N SER A 215 26.91 -15.77 -7.77
CA SER A 215 27.12 -14.57 -8.59
C SER A 215 25.85 -14.07 -9.26
N SER A 216 24.96 -14.98 -9.68
CA SER A 216 23.65 -14.66 -10.26
C SER A 216 22.71 -15.87 -10.23
N PHE A 217 21.41 -15.60 -10.36
CA PHE A 217 20.38 -16.60 -10.68
C PHE A 217 19.88 -16.36 -12.11
N GLU A 218 19.75 -17.43 -12.89
CA GLU A 218 19.29 -17.41 -14.28
C GLU A 218 18.17 -18.42 -14.51
N LYS A 219 17.40 -18.23 -15.59
CA LYS A 219 16.29 -19.14 -15.99
C LYS A 219 15.33 -19.41 -14.82
N CYS A 220 14.99 -18.34 -14.11
CA CYS A 220 14.14 -18.39 -12.95
C CYS A 220 12.68 -18.57 -13.38
N GLU A 221 12.10 -19.68 -12.95
CA GLU A 221 10.71 -20.03 -13.23
C GLU A 221 10.08 -20.58 -11.96
N PHE A 222 8.82 -20.23 -11.72
CA PHE A 222 8.03 -20.84 -10.67
C PHE A 222 6.59 -20.98 -11.10
N ARG A 223 5.89 -21.90 -10.44
CA ARG A 223 4.46 -22.10 -10.60
C ARG A 223 3.83 -22.39 -9.25
N ILE A 224 2.85 -21.59 -8.87
CA ILE A 224 1.99 -21.87 -7.72
C ILE A 224 1.00 -22.98 -8.15
N LEU A 225 0.90 -24.03 -7.34
CA LEU A 225 0.03 -25.17 -7.59
C LEU A 225 -1.19 -25.18 -6.67
N GLU A 226 -1.02 -24.76 -5.41
CA GLU A 226 -2.09 -24.74 -4.44
C GLU A 226 -1.93 -23.57 -3.47
N ILE A 227 -3.06 -22.94 -3.14
CA ILE A 227 -3.20 -21.96 -2.06
C ILE A 227 -4.33 -22.44 -1.16
N LYS A 228 -4.08 -22.44 0.16
CA LYS A 228 -5.10 -22.75 1.17
C LYS A 228 -4.92 -21.82 2.35
N PHE A 229 -6.03 -21.40 2.94
CA PHE A 229 -6.04 -20.62 4.16
C PHE A 229 -7.20 -21.02 5.07
N GLN A 230 -7.04 -20.71 6.35
CA GLN A 230 -8.05 -20.86 7.38
C GLN A 230 -8.03 -19.61 8.26
N LEU A 231 -9.19 -18.97 8.37
CA LEU A 231 -9.42 -17.88 9.31
C LEU A 231 -9.91 -18.44 10.65
N GLN A 232 -9.48 -17.86 11.77
CA GLN A 232 -9.91 -18.27 13.11
C GLN A 232 -11.26 -17.67 13.49
N ASN A 233 -11.57 -16.45 13.03
CA ASN A 233 -12.82 -15.75 13.30
C ASN A 233 -13.05 -14.66 12.25
N ASP A 234 -14.31 -14.33 11.98
CA ASP A 234 -14.74 -13.32 11.01
C ASP A 234 -14.56 -11.88 11.52
N ARG A 235 -14.33 -11.69 12.83
CA ARG A 235 -14.29 -10.34 13.47
C ARG A 235 -12.89 -9.80 13.73
N GLU A 236 -11.91 -10.68 13.89
CA GLU A 236 -10.49 -10.33 14.05
C GLU A 236 -9.73 -11.34 13.20
N PRO A 237 -9.31 -10.96 11.98
CA PRO A 237 -8.84 -11.91 11.00
C PRO A 237 -7.43 -12.36 11.35
N TYR A 238 -7.33 -13.24 12.36
CA TYR A 238 -6.18 -14.10 12.54
C TYR A 238 -6.37 -15.31 11.67
N GLY A 239 -5.36 -15.63 10.87
CA GLY A 239 -5.45 -16.69 9.89
C GLY A 239 -4.11 -17.36 9.69
N LEU A 240 -4.17 -18.61 9.23
CA LEU A 240 -3.01 -19.33 8.74
C LEU A 240 -3.27 -19.71 7.29
N GLY A 241 -2.26 -19.49 6.47
CA GLY A 241 -2.30 -19.74 5.04
C GLY A 241 -1.04 -20.43 4.59
N HIS A 242 -1.09 -21.05 3.42
CA HIS A 242 0.10 -21.48 2.72
C HIS A 242 -0.09 -21.40 1.22
N ALA A 243 1.03 -21.24 0.52
CA ALA A 243 1.15 -21.42 -0.91
C ALA A 243 2.21 -22.50 -1.16
N GLU A 244 1.92 -23.44 -2.06
CA GLU A 244 2.89 -24.44 -2.50
C GLU A 244 2.93 -24.55 -4.01
N GLY A 245 4.10 -24.94 -4.52
CA GLY A 245 4.33 -24.97 -5.94
C GLY A 245 5.66 -25.58 -6.32
N MET A 246 6.08 -25.35 -7.56
CA MET A 246 7.37 -25.80 -8.10
C MET A 246 8.21 -24.59 -8.47
N VAL A 247 9.51 -24.68 -8.22
CA VAL A 247 10.49 -23.66 -8.59
C VAL A 247 11.65 -24.30 -9.34
N ARG A 248 12.20 -23.57 -10.30
CA ARG A 248 13.42 -23.93 -11.02
C ARG A 248 14.26 -22.69 -11.29
N TYR A 249 15.54 -22.76 -10.99
CA TYR A 249 16.50 -21.72 -11.34
C TYR A 249 17.92 -22.29 -11.40
N ASP A 250 18.78 -21.61 -12.15
CA ASP A 250 20.19 -21.93 -12.26
C ASP A 250 21.00 -20.93 -11.43
N ALA A 251 21.66 -21.41 -10.39
CA ALA A 251 22.58 -20.61 -9.59
C ALA A 251 24.01 -20.69 -10.16
N ILE A 252 24.62 -19.53 -10.36
CA ILE A 252 25.94 -19.39 -10.98
C ILE A 252 26.97 -19.07 -9.89
N LEU A 253 28.04 -19.85 -9.81
CA LEU A 253 29.19 -19.58 -8.95
C LEU A 253 30.13 -18.55 -9.60
N GLU A 254 31.01 -17.92 -8.81
CA GLU A 254 32.06 -17.01 -9.34
C GLU A 254 32.95 -17.69 -10.40
N SER A 255 33.16 -19.01 -10.25
CA SER A 255 33.89 -19.82 -11.23
C SER A 255 33.17 -19.99 -12.58
N GLY A 256 31.93 -19.50 -12.72
CA GLY A 256 31.05 -19.72 -13.87
C GLY A 256 30.37 -21.09 -13.90
N LYS A 257 30.62 -21.95 -12.91
CA LYS A 257 29.92 -23.23 -12.76
C LYS A 257 28.46 -23.01 -12.40
N ARG A 258 27.59 -23.82 -12.99
CA ARG A 258 26.13 -23.79 -12.80
C ARG A 258 25.70 -24.92 -11.87
N LYS A 259 24.86 -24.59 -10.87
CA LYS A 259 24.07 -25.55 -10.09
C LYS A 259 22.59 -25.27 -10.37
N THR A 260 21.88 -26.27 -10.88
CA THR A 260 20.43 -26.18 -11.07
C THR A 260 19.72 -26.57 -9.78
N PHE A 261 18.81 -25.71 -9.33
CA PHE A 261 17.85 -26.01 -8.28
C PHE A 261 16.50 -26.21 -8.94
N GLU A 262 15.87 -27.35 -8.68
CA GLU A 262 14.55 -27.70 -9.18
C GLU A 262 13.84 -28.55 -8.14
N GLY A 263 12.68 -28.09 -7.68
CA GLY A 263 11.97 -28.76 -6.61
C GLY A 263 10.71 -28.05 -6.16
N PRO A 264 10.01 -28.64 -5.18
CA PRO A 264 8.86 -28.00 -4.58
C PRO A 264 9.29 -26.81 -3.71
N PHE A 265 8.43 -25.80 -3.64
CA PHE A 265 8.50 -24.78 -2.60
C PHE A 265 7.22 -24.77 -1.79
N LYS A 266 7.32 -24.28 -0.56
CA LYS A 266 6.15 -24.04 0.29
C LYS A 266 6.37 -22.82 1.17
N LEU A 267 5.44 -21.88 1.15
CA LEU A 267 5.43 -20.70 2.02
C LEU A 267 4.28 -20.84 3.02
N TYR A 268 4.54 -20.60 4.29
CA TYR A 268 3.52 -20.54 5.33
C TYR A 268 3.37 -19.10 5.81
N LEU A 269 2.12 -18.65 5.84
CA LEU A 269 1.75 -17.28 6.09
C LEU A 269 0.80 -17.18 7.28
N SER A 270 0.93 -16.11 8.05
CA SER A 270 0.00 -15.74 9.10
C SER A 270 -0.63 -14.39 8.77
N LEU A 271 -1.94 -14.28 9.00
CA LEU A 271 -2.67 -13.04 8.85
C LEU A 271 -2.62 -12.27 10.17
N GLN A 272 -2.04 -11.07 10.14
CA GLN A 272 -1.94 -10.17 11.28
C GLN A 272 -2.16 -8.74 10.79
N TYR A 273 -3.04 -7.98 11.46
CA TYR A 273 -3.39 -6.61 11.04
C TYR A 273 -3.82 -6.55 9.56
N GLU A 274 -4.64 -7.50 9.13
CA GLU A 274 -5.13 -7.63 7.74
C GLU A 274 -4.02 -7.86 6.69
N TRP A 275 -2.81 -8.21 7.15
CA TRP A 275 -1.65 -8.44 6.30
C TRP A 275 -1.10 -9.86 6.43
N TRP A 276 -0.89 -10.53 5.29
CA TRP A 276 -0.30 -11.87 5.24
C TRP A 276 1.23 -11.81 5.27
N ASN A 277 1.83 -12.31 6.36
CA ASN A 277 3.27 -12.36 6.56
C ASN A 277 3.79 -13.80 6.48
N ILE A 278 4.89 -14.02 5.75
CA ILE A 278 5.54 -15.33 5.68
C ILE A 278 6.35 -15.55 6.96
N PHE A 279 6.02 -16.58 7.73
CA PHE A 279 6.75 -16.92 8.96
C PHE A 279 7.58 -18.20 8.84
N TYR A 280 7.41 -18.95 7.76
CA TYR A 280 8.21 -20.13 7.44
C TYR A 280 8.17 -20.41 5.94
N PHE A 281 9.28 -20.88 5.38
CA PHE A 281 9.31 -21.36 4.01
C PHE A 281 10.25 -22.55 3.81
N VAL A 282 9.93 -23.32 2.77
CA VAL A 282 10.75 -24.39 2.21
C VAL A 282 11.12 -23.98 0.80
N MET A 283 12.42 -23.85 0.56
CA MET A 283 13.02 -23.58 -0.74
C MET A 283 14.19 -24.54 -0.94
N GLU A 284 14.24 -25.17 -2.11
CA GLU A 284 15.34 -26.06 -2.48
C GLU A 284 16.68 -25.30 -2.42
N GLY A 285 17.66 -25.84 -1.69
CA GLY A 285 18.99 -25.24 -1.53
C GLY A 285 19.17 -24.26 -0.38
N PHE A 286 18.10 -23.77 0.27
CA PHE A 286 18.22 -22.83 1.40
C PHE A 286 18.26 -23.48 2.79
N ASN A 287 17.56 -24.62 2.92
CA ASN A 287 17.42 -25.35 4.17
C ASN A 287 18.46 -26.49 4.32
N GLU A 288 19.45 -26.55 3.42
CA GLU A 288 20.58 -27.50 3.44
C GLU A 288 21.78 -27.01 4.26
#